data_AF-A0A352KJY5-F1
#
_entry.id   AF-A0A352KJY5-F1
#
_cell.length_a   1.000
_cell.length_b   1.000
_cell.length_c   1.000
_cell.angle_alpha   90.00
_cell.angle_beta   90.00
_cell.angle_gamma   90.00
#
_symmetry.space_group_name_H-M   'P 1'
#
loop_
_entity.id
_entity.type
_entity.pdbx_description
1 polymer ?
#
loop_
_entity_poly.entity_id
_entity_poly.type
_entity_poly.pdbx_seq_one_letter_code
_entity_poly.pdbx_strand_id
1 'polypeptide(L)'
;VADISFHEIADAGEAFNVAGASGDIRFGAHYIDGASETLAHAYYPPLIGVTAAGDIHFDTAENWQIGSGPGFDIFTVALHEIGHAIGLGHSEEVGAVMGAFYTKVVAGLHADDIAGAQHIYGPAVVPVPAAFWLLLSALGMVAGFARVRL
;
A
#
# COMPACT_ATOMS: atom_id res chain seq x y z
N VAL A 1 -6.15 -0.25 5.18
CA VAL A 1 -5.80 0.44 6.45
C VAL A 1 -5.79 1.96 6.29
N ALA A 2 -5.41 2.46 5.12
CA ALA A 2 -5.53 3.87 4.74
C ALA A 2 -6.61 4.07 3.65
N ASP A 3 -6.99 5.31 3.36
CA ASP A 3 -7.95 5.68 2.31
C ASP A 3 -7.30 5.63 0.91
N ILE A 4 -6.92 4.42 0.49
CA ILE A 4 -6.31 4.14 -0.80
C ILE A 4 -6.92 2.85 -1.36
N SER A 5 -7.17 2.81 -2.68
CA SER A 5 -7.65 1.63 -3.39
C SER A 5 -6.75 1.32 -4.59
N PHE A 6 -6.51 0.04 -4.83
CA PHE A 6 -5.76 -0.44 -5.97
C PHE A 6 -6.73 -1.05 -6.98
N HIS A 7 -6.56 -0.68 -8.25
CA HIS A 7 -7.32 -1.21 -9.36
C HIS A 7 -6.34 -1.71 -10.40
N GLU A 8 -6.35 -3.02 -10.65
CA GLU A 8 -5.56 -3.59 -11.74
C GLU A 8 -6.13 -3.12 -13.08
N ILE A 9 -5.27 -2.57 -13.92
CA ILE A 9 -5.59 -2.11 -15.26
C ILE A 9 -4.56 -2.66 -16.25
N ALA A 10 -4.93 -2.73 -17.53
CA ALA A 10 -3.99 -3.11 -18.57
C ALA A 10 -2.93 -2.03 -18.75
N ASP A 11 -1.65 -2.43 -18.78
CA ASP A 11 -0.55 -1.53 -19.13
C ASP A 11 -0.64 -1.15 -20.61
N ALA A 12 -0.61 0.14 -20.90
CA ALA A 12 -0.62 0.68 -22.26
C ALA A 12 0.75 0.51 -22.97
N GLY A 13 1.79 0.06 -22.25
CA GLY A 13 3.13 -0.13 -22.79
C GLY A 13 3.90 1.18 -22.94
N GLU A 14 3.58 2.18 -22.10
CA GLU A 14 4.26 3.47 -22.11
C GLU A 14 5.75 3.29 -21.81
N ALA A 15 6.60 4.00 -22.56
CA ALA A 15 8.04 3.92 -22.38
C ALA A 15 8.43 4.38 -20.97
N PHE A 16 9.51 3.81 -20.43
CA PHE A 16 10.04 4.20 -19.12
C PHE A 16 10.57 5.65 -19.14
N ASN A 17 10.24 6.40 -18.08
CA ASN A 17 10.74 7.75 -17.80
C ASN A 17 10.52 8.78 -18.94
N VAL A 18 9.34 8.73 -19.57
CA VAL A 18 8.90 9.75 -20.54
C VAL A 18 7.84 10.66 -19.93
N ALA A 19 7.61 11.82 -20.55
CA ALA A 19 6.52 12.70 -20.14
C ALA A 19 5.18 12.01 -20.35
N GLY A 20 4.35 11.97 -19.31
CA GLY A 20 3.07 11.24 -19.36
C GLY A 20 2.23 11.48 -18.12
N ALA A 21 1.05 10.87 -18.10
CA ALA A 21 0.25 10.77 -16.88
C ALA A 21 0.99 9.84 -15.91
N SER A 22 1.12 10.28 -14.66
CA SER A 22 1.75 9.50 -13.60
C SER A 22 0.71 9.17 -12.55
N GLY A 23 0.74 7.92 -12.05
CA GLY A 23 -0.23 7.39 -11.09
C GLY A 23 -0.38 5.87 -11.11
N ASP A 24 0.08 5.20 -12.16
CA ASP A 24 0.03 3.74 -12.27
C ASP A 24 1.28 3.11 -11.63
N ILE A 25 1.08 2.08 -10.81
CA ILE A 25 2.17 1.23 -10.32
C ILE A 25 2.36 0.11 -11.35
N ARG A 26 3.53 0.05 -11.96
CA ARG A 26 3.89 -1.00 -12.93
C ARG A 26 4.99 -1.87 -12.35
N PHE A 27 4.88 -3.17 -12.55
CA PHE A 27 5.88 -4.14 -12.11
C PHE A 27 6.70 -4.61 -13.32
N GLY A 28 8.02 -4.47 -13.23
CA GLY A 28 8.97 -5.00 -14.19
C GLY A 28 10.11 -5.76 -13.52
N ALA A 29 10.99 -6.35 -14.33
CA ALA A 29 12.19 -7.02 -13.85
C ALA A 29 13.34 -6.83 -14.84
N HIS A 30 14.54 -6.57 -14.32
CA HIS A 30 15.77 -6.51 -15.11
C HIS A 30 16.97 -6.86 -14.22
N TYR A 31 18.14 -7.02 -14.81
CA TYR A 31 19.38 -7.19 -14.03
C TYR A 31 19.74 -5.87 -13.35
N ILE A 32 19.92 -5.86 -12.03
CA ILE A 32 20.30 -4.66 -11.27
C ILE A 32 21.78 -4.73 -10.89
N ASP A 33 22.15 -5.60 -9.96
CA ASP A 33 23.53 -5.69 -9.44
C ASP A 33 24.04 -7.12 -9.26
N GLY A 34 23.16 -8.13 -9.29
CA GLY A 34 23.56 -9.53 -9.18
C GLY A 34 22.73 -10.28 -8.15
N ALA A 35 23.30 -11.32 -7.58
CA ALA A 35 22.62 -12.04 -6.50
C ALA A 35 22.90 -11.33 -5.17
N SER A 36 21.84 -11.08 -4.41
CA SER A 36 21.85 -10.30 -3.17
C SER A 36 22.18 -8.81 -3.39
N GLU A 37 22.20 -8.05 -2.29
CA GLU A 37 22.28 -6.57 -2.28
C GLU A 37 20.94 -5.92 -2.63
N THR A 38 20.73 -5.49 -3.87
CA THR A 38 19.50 -4.79 -4.27
C THR A 38 18.47 -5.77 -4.81
N LEU A 39 17.55 -6.19 -3.93
CA LEU A 39 16.50 -7.13 -4.32
C LEU A 39 15.52 -6.51 -5.34
N ALA A 40 15.13 -5.27 -5.08
CA ALA A 40 14.18 -4.51 -5.89
C ALA A 40 14.34 -3.02 -5.59
N HIS A 41 13.66 -2.20 -6.37
CA HIS A 41 13.48 -0.77 -6.11
C HIS A 41 12.16 -0.26 -6.67
N ALA A 42 11.67 0.83 -6.08
CA ALA A 42 10.51 1.56 -6.57
C ALA A 42 10.81 3.05 -6.75
N TYR A 43 10.08 3.67 -7.67
CA TYR A 43 10.03 5.11 -7.79
C TYR A 43 8.90 5.67 -6.95
N TYR A 44 9.21 6.69 -6.14
CA TYR A 44 8.20 7.45 -5.40
C TYR A 44 7.11 8.03 -6.32
N PRO A 45 5.92 8.36 -5.76
CA PRO A 45 4.92 9.14 -6.46
C PRO A 45 5.50 10.41 -7.10
N PRO A 46 4.96 10.87 -8.23
CA PRO A 46 5.52 12.02 -8.95
C PRO A 46 5.39 13.31 -8.15
N LEU A 47 6.41 14.19 -8.22
CA LEU A 47 6.21 15.61 -7.95
C LEU A 47 5.76 16.37 -9.24
N ILE A 48 6.23 15.91 -10.42
CA ILE A 48 5.87 16.41 -11.77
C ILE A 48 6.02 15.24 -12.78
N GLY A 49 5.01 15.03 -13.63
CA GLY A 49 4.69 13.76 -14.33
C GLY A 49 5.72 13.18 -15.33
N VAL A 50 6.31 12.05 -14.93
CA VAL A 50 6.95 11.07 -15.81
C VAL A 50 6.36 9.68 -15.56
N THR A 51 6.36 8.84 -16.58
CA THR A 51 5.78 7.49 -16.53
C THR A 51 6.48 6.56 -15.55
N ALA A 52 7.73 6.85 -15.16
CA ALA A 52 8.49 6.03 -14.20
C ALA A 52 7.97 6.11 -12.76
N ALA A 53 7.24 7.17 -12.39
CA ALA A 53 6.83 7.34 -11.00
C ALA A 53 5.76 6.31 -10.61
N GLY A 54 6.01 5.60 -9.50
CA GLY A 54 5.26 4.43 -9.09
C GLY A 54 5.78 3.10 -9.64
N ASP A 55 6.69 3.08 -10.62
CA ASP A 55 7.23 1.83 -11.16
C ASP A 55 8.05 1.08 -10.11
N ILE A 56 7.96 -0.24 -10.15
CA ILE A 56 8.67 -1.18 -9.30
C ILE A 56 9.45 -2.13 -10.19
N HIS A 57 10.73 -2.34 -9.90
CA HIS A 57 11.53 -3.33 -10.59
C HIS A 57 12.19 -4.31 -9.63
N PHE A 58 12.16 -5.59 -9.99
CA PHE A 58 12.85 -6.68 -9.28
C PHE A 58 14.15 -7.04 -10.00
N ASP A 59 15.21 -7.37 -9.25
CA ASP A 59 16.42 -7.92 -9.85
C ASP A 59 16.17 -9.37 -10.32
N THR A 60 16.37 -9.60 -11.62
CA THR A 60 16.29 -10.92 -12.25
C THR A 60 17.36 -11.91 -11.80
N ALA A 61 18.44 -11.45 -11.18
CA ALA A 61 19.51 -12.30 -10.66
C ALA A 61 19.19 -12.93 -9.30
N GLU A 62 18.08 -12.52 -8.66
CA GLU A 62 17.69 -13.05 -7.36
C GLU A 62 16.96 -14.38 -7.43
N ASN A 63 17.14 -15.19 -6.39
CA ASN A 63 16.38 -16.42 -6.19
C ASN A 63 15.01 -16.12 -5.59
N TRP A 64 14.06 -15.71 -6.43
CA TRP A 64 12.68 -15.43 -6.03
C TRP A 64 11.90 -16.69 -5.67
N GLN A 65 11.14 -16.63 -4.58
CA GLN A 65 10.23 -17.69 -4.14
C GLN A 65 8.96 -17.11 -3.53
N ILE A 66 8.05 -17.99 -3.13
CA ILE A 66 6.87 -17.65 -2.33
C ILE A 66 6.99 -18.34 -0.97
N GLY A 67 6.86 -17.55 0.09
CA GLY A 67 6.94 -18.00 1.47
C GLY A 67 8.38 -18.25 1.94
N SER A 68 8.50 -19.06 2.99
CA SER A 68 9.78 -19.35 3.64
C SER A 68 10.60 -20.37 2.85
N GLY A 69 11.91 -20.16 2.78
CA GLY A 69 12.82 -20.98 2.00
C GLY A 69 14.17 -20.29 1.79
N PRO A 70 15.06 -20.87 0.97
CA PRO A 70 16.42 -20.35 0.75
C PRO A 70 16.49 -19.09 -0.14
N GLY A 71 15.39 -18.72 -0.80
CA GLY A 71 15.29 -17.50 -1.61
C GLY A 71 14.63 -16.33 -0.89
N PHE A 72 14.32 -15.29 -1.66
CA PHE A 72 13.59 -14.10 -1.21
C PHE A 72 12.11 -14.23 -1.53
N ASP A 73 11.25 -13.99 -0.54
CA ASP A 73 9.81 -14.00 -0.75
C ASP A 73 9.37 -12.76 -1.56
N ILE A 74 8.90 -13.01 -2.78
CA ILE A 74 8.54 -11.94 -3.71
C ILE A 74 7.39 -11.08 -3.18
N PHE A 75 6.47 -11.64 -2.39
CA PHE A 75 5.38 -10.87 -1.81
C PHE A 75 5.85 -9.88 -0.75
N THR A 76 6.78 -10.30 0.11
CA THR A 76 7.38 -9.42 1.12
C THR A 76 8.10 -8.25 0.47
N VAL A 77 8.94 -8.52 -0.54
CA VAL A 77 9.67 -7.47 -1.25
C VAL A 77 8.71 -6.59 -2.05
N ALA A 78 7.74 -7.16 -2.78
CA ALA A 78 6.74 -6.37 -3.50
C ALA A 78 5.95 -5.45 -2.56
N LEU A 79 5.58 -5.92 -1.36
CA LEU A 79 4.85 -5.10 -0.40
C LEU A 79 5.68 -3.93 0.12
N HIS A 80 6.99 -4.13 0.31
CA HIS A 80 7.95 -3.06 0.64
C HIS A 80 8.02 -2.02 -0.49
N GLU A 81 8.22 -2.48 -1.72
CA GLU A 81 8.32 -1.59 -2.88
C GLU A 81 7.02 -0.83 -3.19
N ILE A 82 5.85 -1.47 -2.98
CA ILE A 82 4.56 -0.77 -3.05
C ILE A 82 4.52 0.35 -2.01
N GLY A 83 5.07 0.14 -0.82
CA GLY A 83 5.20 1.19 0.20
C GLY A 83 5.92 2.42 -0.33
N HIS A 84 7.08 2.25 -0.97
CA HIS A 84 7.79 3.33 -1.65
C HIS A 84 6.98 3.96 -2.79
N ALA A 85 6.34 3.14 -3.63
CA ALA A 85 5.51 3.60 -4.73
C ALA A 85 4.28 4.42 -4.27
N ILE A 86 3.83 4.26 -3.03
CA ILE A 86 2.78 5.08 -2.39
C ILE A 86 3.35 6.17 -1.45
N GLY A 87 4.66 6.42 -1.46
CA GLY A 87 5.25 7.55 -0.73
C GLY A 87 5.85 7.25 0.64
N LEU A 88 5.87 5.99 1.09
CA LEU A 88 6.50 5.62 2.37
C LEU A 88 8.02 5.57 2.24
N GLY A 89 8.72 6.08 3.24
CA GLY A 89 10.17 5.89 3.40
C GLY A 89 10.49 4.59 4.15
N HIS A 90 11.79 4.31 4.28
CA HIS A 90 12.24 3.21 5.15
C HIS A 90 11.88 3.48 6.62
N SER A 91 11.60 2.39 7.35
CA SER A 91 11.36 2.38 8.79
C SER A 91 12.57 1.82 9.54
N GLU A 92 12.83 2.35 10.73
CA GLU A 92 13.80 1.81 11.69
C GLU A 92 13.16 0.74 12.61
N GLU A 93 11.84 0.55 12.55
CA GLU A 93 11.12 -0.37 13.41
C GLU A 93 11.37 -1.83 13.02
N VAL A 94 11.78 -2.63 14.00
CA VAL A 94 12.15 -4.03 13.77
C VAL A 94 10.92 -4.84 13.35
N GLY A 95 10.96 -5.35 12.12
CA GLY A 95 9.89 -6.16 11.55
C GLY A 95 8.79 -5.35 10.87
N ALA A 96 8.97 -4.04 10.71
CA ALA A 96 8.19 -3.25 9.75
C ALA A 96 8.41 -3.76 8.33
N VAL A 97 7.36 -3.70 7.52
CA VAL A 97 7.46 -3.99 6.08
C VAL A 97 8.45 -3.04 5.44
N MET A 98 8.42 -1.76 5.82
CA MET A 98 9.33 -0.73 5.30
C MET A 98 10.76 -0.79 5.88
N GLY A 99 11.13 -1.85 6.61
CA GLY A 99 12.52 -2.03 7.03
C GLY A 99 13.45 -2.19 5.83
N ALA A 100 14.57 -1.45 5.80
CA ALA A 100 15.48 -1.38 4.64
C ALA A 100 16.17 -2.71 4.26
N PHE A 101 16.10 -3.72 5.13
CA PHE A 101 16.75 -5.02 4.91
C PHE A 101 15.74 -6.16 5.01
N TYR A 102 15.74 -7.03 4.01
CA TYR A 102 14.96 -8.26 4.05
C TYR A 102 15.45 -9.16 5.19
N THR A 103 14.57 -9.44 6.15
CA THR A 103 14.90 -10.24 7.34
C THR A 103 14.08 -11.52 7.45
N LYS A 104 12.82 -11.49 7.01
CA LYS A 104 11.88 -12.60 7.07
C LYS A 104 10.70 -12.34 6.15
N VAL A 105 9.93 -13.40 5.90
CA VAL A 105 8.58 -13.28 5.32
C VAL A 105 7.71 -12.46 6.28
N VAL A 106 7.08 -11.40 5.78
CA VAL A 106 6.18 -10.58 6.59
C VAL A 106 4.81 -11.27 6.72
N ALA A 107 4.22 -11.20 7.92
CA ALA A 107 2.92 -11.79 8.20
C ALA A 107 1.76 -10.77 8.15
N GLY A 108 2.08 -9.50 7.94
CA GLY A 108 1.14 -8.38 7.95
C GLY A 108 1.86 -7.05 8.13
N LEU A 109 1.10 -5.96 8.05
CA LEU A 109 1.62 -4.60 8.25
C LEU A 109 1.94 -4.35 9.73
N HIS A 110 3.08 -3.71 9.99
CA HIS A 110 3.43 -3.19 11.30
C HIS A 110 2.61 -1.92 11.61
N ALA A 111 2.52 -1.56 12.89
CA ALA A 111 1.83 -0.35 13.31
C ALA A 111 2.43 0.91 12.67
N ASP A 112 3.75 0.92 12.48
CA ASP A 112 4.47 2.01 11.81
C ASP A 112 4.10 2.12 10.32
N ASP A 113 4.06 0.99 9.59
CA ASP A 113 3.61 0.96 8.19
C ASP A 113 2.18 1.52 8.04
N ILE A 114 1.28 1.13 8.96
CA ILE A 114 -0.10 1.61 8.99
C ILE A 114 -0.14 3.12 9.27
N ALA A 115 0.61 3.58 10.27
CA ALA A 115 0.64 4.99 10.66
C ALA A 115 1.19 5.87 9.52
N GLY A 116 2.25 5.43 8.84
CA GLY A 116 2.81 6.11 7.67
C GLY A 116 1.80 6.21 6.53
N ALA A 117 1.13 5.11 6.17
CA ALA A 117 0.12 5.12 5.11
C ALA A 117 -1.07 6.02 5.48
N GLN A 118 -1.53 5.98 6.74
CA GLN A 118 -2.60 6.85 7.22
C GLN A 118 -2.20 8.31 7.35
N HIS A 119 -0.91 8.62 7.53
CA HIS A 119 -0.42 9.99 7.52
C HIS A 119 -0.55 10.63 6.13
N ILE A 120 -0.26 9.85 5.07
CA ILE A 120 -0.33 10.34 3.68
C ILE A 120 -1.77 10.36 3.17
N TYR A 121 -2.51 9.27 3.39
CA TYR A 121 -3.81 9.06 2.73
C TYR A 121 -5.00 9.19 3.69
N GLY A 122 -4.79 9.31 5.00
CA GLY A 122 -5.86 9.24 6.00
C GLY A 122 -6.28 7.80 6.32
N PRO A 123 -7.02 7.58 7.42
CA PRO A 123 -7.54 6.26 7.77
C PRO A 123 -8.61 5.81 6.79
N ALA A 124 -8.65 4.50 6.51
CA ALA A 124 -9.69 3.93 5.66
C ALA A 124 -11.09 4.26 6.21
N VAL A 125 -11.97 4.75 5.33
CA VAL A 125 -13.37 5.00 5.69
C VAL A 125 -14.09 3.66 5.82
N VAL A 126 -14.31 3.20 7.05
CA VAL A 126 -15.16 2.04 7.30
C VAL A 126 -16.62 2.49 7.15
N PRO A 127 -17.40 1.95 6.19
CA PRO A 127 -18.81 2.26 6.10
C PRO A 127 -19.48 1.89 7.42
N VAL A 128 -20.12 2.84 8.08
CA VAL A 128 -20.87 2.56 9.29
C VAL A 128 -21.94 1.52 8.92
N PRO A 129 -21.99 0.34 9.58
CA PRO A 129 -22.99 -0.67 9.27
C PRO A 129 -24.40 -0.05 9.37
N ALA A 130 -25.29 -0.35 8.43
CA ALA A 130 -26.65 0.19 8.39
C ALA A 130 -27.40 0.03 9.73
N ALA A 131 -27.04 -1.00 10.52
CA ALA A 131 -27.55 -1.24 11.86
C ALA A 131 -27.32 -0.08 12.85
N PHE A 132 -26.23 0.69 12.71
CA PHE A 132 -25.94 1.84 13.57
C PHE A 132 -26.96 2.97 13.38
N TRP A 133 -27.37 3.21 12.12
CA TRP A 133 -28.40 4.19 11.79
C TRP A 133 -29.81 3.73 12.19
N LEU A 134 -30.07 2.42 12.12
CA LEU A 134 -31.33 1.82 12.58
C LEU A 134 -31.49 1.94 14.11
N LEU A 135 -30.41 1.85 14.88
CA LEU A 135 -30.45 2.03 16.33
C LEU A 135 -30.77 3.50 16.72
N LEU A 136 -30.16 4.47 16.05
CA LEU A 136 -30.38 5.90 16.30
C LEU A 136 -31.81 6.35 15.93
N SER A 137 -32.35 5.82 14.82
CA SER A 137 -33.72 6.11 14.40
C SER A 137 -34.78 5.47 15.31
N ALA A 138 -34.50 4.29 15.88
CA ALA A 138 -35.37 3.66 16.87
C ALA A 138 -35.43 4.46 18.19
N LEU A 139 -34.31 5.03 18.66
CA LEU A 139 -34.27 5.88 19.85
C LEU A 139 -34.99 7.23 19.67
N GLY A 140 -34.93 7.82 18.47
CA GLY A 140 -35.64 9.07 18.15
C GLY A 140 -37.17 8.94 18.16
N MET A 141 -37.71 7.75 17.86
CA MET A 141 -39.17 7.51 17.90
C MET A 141 -39.73 7.29 19.31
N VAL A 142 -38.92 6.90 20.29
CA VAL A 142 -39.40 6.65 21.68
C VAL A 142 -39.60 7.94 22.48
N ALA A 143 -38.86 9.01 22.18
CA ALA A 143 -38.97 10.30 22.89
C ALA A 143 -40.12 11.20 22.39
N GLY A 144 -40.93 10.72 21.43
CA GLY A 144 -41.80 11.56 20.61
C GLY A 144 -43.28 11.67 20.99
N PHE A 145 -43.76 11.27 22.16
CA PHE A 145 -45.18 11.49 22.54
C PHE A 145 -45.40 11.67 24.05
N ALA A 146 -45.15 12.88 24.56
CA ALA A 146 -45.76 13.37 25.79
C ALA A 146 -46.40 14.74 25.52
N ARG A 147 -47.60 14.75 24.93
CA ARG A 147 -48.45 15.95 24.93
C ARG A 147 -49.13 16.04 26.30
N VAL A 148 -48.60 16.91 27.15
CA VAL A 148 -49.32 17.43 28.32
C VAL A 148 -50.53 18.22 27.80
N ARG A 149 -51.74 17.81 28.18
CA ARG A 149 -52.94 18.64 28.03
C ARG A 149 -53.13 19.42 29.34
N LEU A 150 -53.19 20.75 29.24
CA LEU A 150 -53.88 21.60 30.20
C LEU A 150 -55.38 21.58 29.90
#